data_AF-A0A8C7LV56-F1
#
_entry.id   AF-A0A8C7LV56-F1
#
_cell.length_a   1.000
_cell.length_b   1.000
_cell.length_c   1.000
_cell.angle_alpha   90.00
_cell.angle_beta   90.00
_cell.angle_gamma   90.00
#
_symmetry.space_group_name_H-M   'P 1'
#
loop_
_entity.id
_entity.type
_entity.pdbx_description
1 polymer ?
#
loop_
_entity_poly.entity_id
_entity_poly.type
_entity_poly.pdbx_seq_one_letter_code
_entity_poly.pdbx_strand_id
1 'polypeptide(L)'
;MAVAITYISHTSLESNLGRCGFHVILQSYSECIGLPPQDLGVSHLYDSGHVACLMGLKALQLEDGSFYAMTGRENDLRFVYCAACICYMLDDWSGMDIKKAIDYIKRSMSYDNGIGQEAGLESHGGSTFCAVAALCLMGKLEEMFSESELNRICRWCMRQQNGFHGRPNKPIDTCYSFWVGLLDVFHHPGKVTLALICGLSLIGEANLQQVHTALNVSERAFEYLQHLHQTWRDA
;
A
#
# COMPACT_ATOMS: atom_id res chain seq x y z
N MET A 1 6.80 9.83 1.14
CA MET A 1 6.46 9.31 -0.21
C MET A 1 7.69 8.93 -1.02
N ALA A 2 8.68 9.83 -1.16
CA ALA A 2 9.89 9.65 -1.96
C ALA A 2 10.99 8.75 -1.33
N VAL A 3 10.64 7.74 -0.53
CA VAL A 3 11.66 6.81 0.02
C VAL A 3 11.27 5.36 -0.18
N ALA A 4 9.99 4.99 -0.03
CA ALA A 4 9.50 3.64 -0.37
C ALA A 4 9.37 3.44 -1.89
N ILE A 5 8.86 4.46 -2.58
CA ILE A 5 8.71 4.50 -4.04
C ILE A 5 10.06 4.77 -4.72
N THR A 6 10.91 5.61 -4.12
CA THR A 6 12.22 5.98 -4.68
C THR A 6 13.31 4.91 -4.48
N TYR A 7 13.15 3.98 -3.54
CA TYR A 7 14.08 2.86 -3.39
C TYR A 7 14.06 1.92 -4.61
N ILE A 8 12.95 1.89 -5.35
CA ILE A 8 12.80 1.12 -6.60
C ILE A 8 13.41 1.88 -7.80
N SER A 9 13.47 3.22 -7.75
CA SER A 9 13.99 4.04 -8.85
C SER A 9 15.52 4.19 -8.90
N HIS A 10 16.26 3.76 -7.88
CA HIS A 10 17.71 4.00 -7.76
C HIS A 10 18.62 2.82 -8.13
N THR A 11 18.09 1.70 -8.65
CA THR A 11 18.95 0.67 -9.25
C THR A 11 19.28 1.07 -10.69
N SER A 12 20.52 1.52 -10.88
CA SER A 12 21.08 2.07 -12.12
C SER A 12 20.84 1.18 -13.34
N LEU A 13 20.10 1.66 -14.35
CA LEU A 13 20.19 1.30 -15.77
C LEU A 13 19.24 2.20 -16.59
N GLU A 14 19.73 3.39 -16.95
CA GLU A 14 19.00 4.45 -17.69
C GLU A 14 18.58 4.09 -19.14
N SER A 15 18.88 2.90 -19.66
CA SER A 15 18.73 2.63 -21.11
C SER A 15 17.49 1.83 -21.53
N ASN A 16 16.71 1.27 -20.59
CA ASN A 16 15.52 0.47 -20.91
C ASN A 16 14.22 0.92 -20.20
N LEU A 17 14.27 2.07 -19.52
CA LEU A 17 13.17 2.64 -18.71
C LEU A 17 11.89 2.98 -19.49
N GLY A 18 11.93 3.00 -20.83
CA GLY A 18 10.74 3.23 -21.66
C GLY A 18 9.80 2.03 -21.84
N ARG A 19 10.04 0.88 -21.19
CA ARG A 19 9.28 -0.36 -21.48
C ARG A 19 8.76 -1.15 -20.27
N CYS A 20 9.02 -0.69 -19.04
CA CYS A 20 8.48 -1.34 -17.84
C CYS A 20 7.29 -0.53 -17.30
N GLY A 21 6.10 -1.13 -17.27
CA GLY A 21 4.84 -0.51 -16.85
C GLY A 21 4.83 0.10 -15.45
N PHE A 22 5.83 -0.18 -14.61
CA PHE A 22 5.98 0.47 -13.31
C PHE A 22 6.49 1.92 -13.38
N HIS A 23 7.26 2.32 -14.40
CA HIS A 23 7.63 3.74 -14.58
C HIS A 23 6.40 4.60 -14.91
N VAL A 24 5.45 4.05 -15.68
CA VAL A 24 4.17 4.72 -16.00
C VAL A 24 3.31 4.87 -14.75
N ILE A 25 3.19 3.84 -13.92
CA ILE A 25 2.46 3.90 -12.64
C ILE A 25 3.06 4.95 -11.70
N LEU A 26 4.39 5.05 -11.63
CA LEU A 26 5.09 6.02 -10.78
C LEU A 26 5.08 7.45 -11.35
N GLN A 27 5.12 7.61 -12.68
CA GLN A 27 4.92 8.92 -13.32
C GLN A 27 3.47 9.38 -13.16
N SER A 28 2.47 8.53 -13.36
CA SER A 28 1.06 8.87 -13.10
C SER A 28 0.85 9.29 -11.64
N TYR A 29 1.53 8.63 -10.69
CA TYR A 29 1.48 9.01 -9.28
C TYR A 29 2.15 10.37 -8.99
N SER A 30 3.27 10.70 -9.64
CA SER A 30 3.95 12.00 -9.50
C SER A 30 3.25 13.15 -10.25
N GLU A 31 2.63 12.88 -11.40
CA GLU A 31 1.89 13.87 -12.19
C GLU A 31 0.58 14.27 -11.50
N CYS A 32 -0.11 13.34 -10.82
CA CYS A 32 -1.30 13.63 -10.02
C CYS A 32 -1.04 14.49 -8.77
N ILE A 33 0.20 14.57 -8.27
CA ILE A 33 0.53 15.24 -7.00
C ILE A 33 1.25 16.59 -7.23
N GLY A 34 1.67 16.89 -8.47
CA GLY A 34 2.53 18.03 -8.80
C GLY A 34 1.94 19.13 -9.70
N LEU A 35 0.74 18.97 -10.26
CA LEU A 35 0.17 19.96 -11.19
C LEU A 35 -0.84 20.92 -10.51
N PRO A 36 -0.78 22.23 -10.80
CA PRO A 36 -1.78 23.19 -10.31
C PRO A 36 -3.17 22.90 -10.90
N PRO A 37 -4.26 23.32 -10.23
CA PRO A 37 -5.61 22.77 -10.44
C PRO A 37 -6.33 23.14 -11.75
N GLN A 38 -5.65 23.54 -12.83
CA GLN A 38 -6.31 24.33 -13.88
C GLN A 38 -6.34 23.77 -15.30
N ASP A 39 -5.70 22.65 -15.65
CA ASP A 39 -5.72 22.19 -17.06
C ASP A 39 -5.87 20.67 -17.30
N LEU A 40 -6.27 19.88 -16.29
CA LEU A 40 -6.65 18.47 -16.53
C LEU A 40 -8.12 18.43 -16.92
N GLY A 41 -8.38 18.53 -18.23
CA GLY A 41 -9.70 18.28 -18.82
C GLY A 41 -10.29 16.99 -18.27
N VAL A 42 -11.56 17.05 -17.88
CA VAL A 42 -12.26 15.92 -17.26
C VAL A 42 -12.53 14.87 -18.33
N SER A 43 -11.67 13.86 -18.45
CA SER A 43 -11.99 12.61 -19.15
C SER A 43 -12.01 11.48 -18.13
N HIS A 44 -13.20 10.88 -17.93
CA HIS A 44 -13.33 9.62 -17.21
C HIS A 44 -13.68 8.47 -18.15
N LEU A 45 -13.48 7.23 -17.66
CA LEU A 45 -13.82 5.92 -18.21
C LEU A 45 -13.19 5.58 -19.56
N TYR A 46 -12.12 4.79 -19.51
CA TYR A 46 -11.47 4.14 -20.66
C TYR A 46 -10.66 5.06 -21.59
N ASP A 47 -9.93 6.04 -21.07
CA ASP A 47 -8.78 6.49 -21.84
C ASP A 47 -7.82 5.30 -22.06
N SER A 48 -7.05 5.33 -23.15
CA SER A 48 -6.13 4.24 -23.48
C SER A 48 -5.09 4.01 -22.38
N GLY A 49 -4.83 4.99 -21.50
CA GLY A 49 -3.90 4.91 -20.39
C GLY A 49 -4.42 4.05 -19.23
N HIS A 50 -5.66 4.28 -18.80
CA HIS A 50 -6.33 3.49 -17.76
C HIS A 50 -6.32 2.01 -18.16
N VAL A 51 -6.82 1.68 -19.36
CA VAL A 51 -6.88 0.31 -19.84
C VAL A 51 -5.49 -0.32 -19.92
N ALA A 52 -4.49 0.42 -20.45
CA ALA A 52 -3.12 -0.06 -20.52
C ALA A 52 -2.51 -0.34 -19.14
N CYS A 53 -2.76 0.53 -18.16
CA CYS A 53 -2.30 0.35 -16.77
C CYS A 53 -2.89 -0.92 -16.15
N LEU A 54 -4.20 -1.16 -16.27
CA LEU A 54 -4.83 -2.36 -15.71
C LEU A 54 -4.43 -3.64 -16.42
N MET A 55 -4.28 -3.61 -17.76
CA MET A 55 -3.75 -4.74 -18.51
C MET A 55 -2.32 -5.08 -18.11
N GLY A 56 -1.48 -4.05 -17.92
CA GLY A 56 -0.11 -4.20 -17.43
C GLY A 56 -0.08 -4.81 -16.03
N LEU A 57 -0.92 -4.30 -15.12
CA LEU A 57 -1.01 -4.82 -13.76
C LEU A 57 -1.44 -6.28 -13.73
N LYS A 58 -2.45 -6.64 -14.53
CA LYS A 58 -2.95 -8.01 -14.64
C LYS A 58 -1.90 -8.98 -15.19
N ALA A 59 -1.07 -8.52 -16.12
CA ALA A 59 0.03 -9.33 -16.68
C ALA A 59 1.19 -9.56 -15.69
N LEU A 60 1.23 -8.80 -14.59
CA LEU A 60 2.27 -8.92 -13.56
C LEU A 60 1.85 -9.84 -12.40
N GLN A 61 0.56 -10.18 -12.28
CA GLN A 61 0.10 -11.09 -11.25
C GLN A 61 0.48 -12.54 -11.56
N LEU A 62 0.98 -13.24 -10.56
CA LEU A 62 1.38 -14.64 -10.63
C LEU A 62 0.25 -15.57 -10.19
N GLU A 63 0.42 -16.86 -10.50
CA GLU A 63 -0.53 -17.91 -10.11
C GLU A 63 -0.68 -18.05 -8.60
N ASP A 64 0.39 -17.75 -7.85
CA ASP A 64 0.36 -17.76 -6.39
C ASP A 64 -0.35 -16.53 -5.78
N GLY A 65 -0.67 -15.52 -6.60
CA GLY A 65 -1.34 -14.28 -6.20
C GLY A 65 -0.42 -13.10 -5.90
N SER A 66 0.89 -13.31 -5.87
CA SER A 66 1.87 -12.22 -5.79
C SER A 66 1.97 -11.47 -7.12
N PHE A 67 2.74 -10.37 -7.12
CA PHE A 67 2.98 -9.57 -8.31
C PHE A 67 4.47 -9.41 -8.54
N TYR A 68 4.87 -9.44 -9.80
CA TYR A 68 6.21 -9.01 -10.21
C TYR A 68 6.36 -7.49 -10.13
N ALA A 69 7.56 -7.03 -9.76
CA ALA A 69 8.01 -5.64 -9.98
C ALA A 69 8.13 -5.30 -11.48
N MET A 70 8.52 -6.30 -12.26
CA MET A 70 8.65 -6.29 -13.71
C MET A 70 8.73 -7.76 -14.14
N THR A 71 8.23 -8.10 -15.32
CA THR A 71 8.20 -9.48 -15.82
C THR A 71 9.54 -10.21 -15.61
N GLY A 72 9.53 -11.31 -14.86
CA GLY A 72 10.70 -12.15 -14.58
C GLY A 72 11.68 -11.57 -13.54
N ARG A 73 11.23 -10.63 -12.71
CA ARG A 73 11.98 -10.09 -11.56
C ARG A 73 11.44 -10.64 -10.25
N GLU A 74 11.71 -9.98 -9.14
CA GLU A 74 11.23 -10.39 -7.84
C GLU A 74 9.72 -10.18 -7.68
N ASN A 75 9.12 -11.00 -6.83
CA ASN A 75 7.71 -10.95 -6.43
C ASN A 75 7.62 -11.08 -4.90
N ASP A 76 6.90 -10.17 -4.26
CA ASP A 76 6.63 -10.19 -2.82
C ASP A 76 5.47 -9.24 -2.48
N LEU A 77 5.15 -9.11 -1.19
CA LEU A 77 4.04 -8.29 -0.71
C LEU A 77 4.14 -6.80 -1.05
N ARG A 78 5.33 -6.27 -1.37
CA ARG A 78 5.46 -4.87 -1.78
C ARG A 78 4.64 -4.61 -3.04
N PHE A 79 4.68 -5.54 -3.99
CA PHE A 79 3.98 -5.38 -5.27
C PHE A 79 2.49 -5.70 -5.17
N VAL A 80 2.08 -6.54 -4.22
CA VAL A 80 0.66 -6.72 -3.88
C VAL A 80 0.07 -5.40 -3.36
N TYR A 81 0.79 -4.71 -2.47
CA TYR A 81 0.39 -3.39 -1.98
C TYR A 81 0.36 -2.34 -3.10
N CYS A 82 1.40 -2.29 -3.95
CA CYS A 82 1.39 -1.39 -5.11
C CYS A 82 0.19 -1.65 -6.04
N ALA A 83 -0.12 -2.91 -6.33
CA ALA A 83 -1.29 -3.29 -7.13
C ALA A 83 -2.60 -2.78 -6.51
N ALA A 84 -2.76 -2.96 -5.19
CA ALA A 84 -3.92 -2.47 -4.47
C ALA A 84 -4.06 -0.94 -4.52
N CYS A 85 -2.96 -0.19 -4.36
CA CYS A 85 -2.97 1.27 -4.50
C CYS A 85 -3.40 1.71 -5.90
N ILE A 86 -2.88 1.07 -6.95
CA ILE A 86 -3.22 1.41 -8.34
C ILE A 86 -4.70 1.17 -8.60
N CYS A 87 -5.21 -0.02 -8.26
CA CYS A 87 -6.62 -0.34 -8.41
C CYS A 87 -7.51 0.63 -7.62
N TYR A 88 -7.14 0.94 -6.38
CA TYR A 88 -7.87 1.90 -5.56
C TYR A 88 -7.89 3.29 -6.19
N MET A 89 -6.74 3.81 -6.64
CA MET A 89 -6.66 5.14 -7.25
C MET A 89 -7.45 5.24 -8.55
N LEU A 90 -7.47 4.18 -9.36
CA LEU A 90 -8.22 4.13 -10.61
C LEU A 90 -9.72 3.82 -10.42
N ASP A 91 -10.17 3.53 -9.18
CA ASP A 91 -11.52 3.03 -8.88
C ASP A 91 -11.90 1.79 -9.70
N ASP A 92 -10.91 0.96 -10.06
CA ASP A 92 -11.08 -0.23 -10.91
C ASP A 92 -10.16 -1.38 -10.45
N TRP A 93 -10.78 -2.46 -10.01
CA TRP A 93 -10.12 -3.66 -9.50
C TRP A 93 -9.94 -4.77 -10.54
N SER A 94 -10.31 -4.54 -11.81
CA SER A 94 -10.21 -5.54 -12.89
C SER A 94 -8.77 -5.88 -13.29
N GLY A 95 -7.80 -5.07 -12.85
CA GLY A 95 -6.36 -5.29 -13.01
C GLY A 95 -5.76 -6.36 -12.09
N MET A 96 -6.55 -6.98 -11.21
CA MET A 96 -6.07 -7.93 -10.19
C MET A 96 -7.11 -9.01 -9.85
N ASP A 97 -6.66 -10.26 -9.72
CA ASP A 97 -7.39 -11.31 -9.01
C ASP A 97 -7.21 -11.11 -7.49
N ILE A 98 -8.20 -10.47 -6.88
CA ILE A 98 -8.21 -10.15 -5.43
C ILE A 98 -8.13 -11.42 -4.60
N LYS A 99 -8.79 -12.51 -5.01
CA LYS A 99 -8.84 -13.74 -4.23
C LYS A 99 -7.46 -14.38 -4.13
N LYS A 100 -6.74 -14.47 -5.26
CA LYS A 100 -5.36 -14.97 -5.25
C LYS A 100 -4.45 -14.06 -4.41
N ALA A 101 -4.60 -12.74 -4.49
CA ALA A 101 -3.82 -11.81 -3.68
C ALA A 101 -4.06 -12.02 -2.17
N ILE A 102 -5.31 -12.19 -1.74
CA ILE A 102 -5.67 -12.53 -0.34
C ILE A 102 -5.04 -13.85 0.07
N ASP A 103 -5.12 -14.88 -0.78
CA ASP A 103 -4.52 -16.19 -0.50
C ASP A 103 -2.99 -16.08 -0.34
N TYR A 104 -2.32 -15.25 -1.15
CA TYR A 104 -0.89 -14.96 -1.02
C TYR A 104 -0.55 -14.30 0.32
N ILE A 105 -1.32 -13.26 0.70
CA ILE A 105 -1.15 -12.58 2.00
C ILE A 105 -1.34 -13.57 3.16
N LYS A 106 -2.34 -14.46 3.05
CA LYS A 106 -2.68 -15.41 4.11
C LYS A 106 -1.55 -16.40 4.36
N ARG A 107 -0.94 -16.92 3.28
CA ARG A 107 0.20 -17.83 3.37
C ARG A 107 1.47 -17.15 3.88
N SER A 108 1.56 -15.83 3.76
CA SER A 108 2.72 -15.03 4.21
C SER A 108 2.71 -14.74 5.72
N MET A 109 1.63 -15.09 6.44
CA MET A 109 1.60 -15.00 7.90
C MET A 109 2.56 -16.02 8.52
N SER A 110 3.41 -15.55 9.43
CA SER A 110 4.38 -16.39 10.13
C SER A 110 3.86 -16.90 11.48
N TYR A 111 4.62 -17.80 12.10
CA TYR A 111 4.26 -18.40 13.39
C TYR A 111 4.19 -17.39 14.54
N ASP A 112 4.89 -16.27 14.42
CA ASP A 112 4.94 -15.20 15.42
C ASP A 112 3.78 -14.20 15.27
N ASN A 113 2.87 -14.44 14.32
CA ASN A 113 1.71 -13.62 13.96
C ASN A 113 2.03 -12.29 13.26
N GLY A 114 3.30 -12.06 12.89
CA GLY A 114 3.62 -11.06 11.88
C GLY A 114 3.48 -11.64 10.47
N ILE A 115 3.75 -10.80 9.46
CA ILE A 115 3.66 -11.20 8.05
C ILE A 115 5.02 -10.99 7.40
N GLY A 116 5.55 -12.06 6.79
CA GLY A 116 6.81 -12.06 6.03
C GLY A 116 6.59 -11.66 4.57
N GLN A 117 7.66 -11.44 3.81
CA GLN A 117 7.58 -11.05 2.38
C GLN A 117 6.93 -12.13 1.49
N GLU A 118 7.06 -13.39 1.90
CA GLU A 118 6.53 -14.59 1.26
C GLU A 118 6.27 -15.64 2.35
N ALA A 119 5.52 -16.69 2.02
CA ALA A 119 5.30 -17.85 2.86
C ALA A 119 6.62 -18.44 3.41
N GLY A 120 6.65 -18.66 4.72
CA GLY A 120 7.81 -19.23 5.42
C GLY A 120 8.96 -18.27 5.72
N LEU A 121 8.88 -17.00 5.28
CA LEU A 121 9.89 -15.99 5.61
C LEU A 121 9.62 -15.32 6.96
N GLU A 122 10.66 -14.69 7.51
CA GLU A 122 10.59 -13.96 8.78
C GLU A 122 9.63 -12.76 8.66
N SER A 123 8.78 -12.60 9.67
CA SER A 123 7.89 -11.46 9.79
C SER A 123 8.63 -10.13 9.83
N HIS A 124 8.10 -9.14 9.10
CA HIS A 124 8.75 -7.85 8.97
C HIS A 124 7.74 -6.70 8.91
N GLY A 125 8.06 -5.57 9.56
CA GLY A 125 7.14 -4.44 9.70
C GLY A 125 6.66 -3.89 8.36
N GLY A 126 7.55 -3.83 7.37
CA GLY A 126 7.21 -3.40 6.01
C GLY A 126 6.24 -4.36 5.31
N SER A 127 6.44 -5.68 5.39
CA SER A 127 5.54 -6.67 4.76
C SER A 127 4.21 -6.76 5.49
N THR A 128 4.22 -6.69 6.83
CA THR A 128 2.99 -6.58 7.63
C THR A 128 2.18 -5.35 7.25
N PHE A 129 2.81 -4.19 7.08
CA PHE A 129 2.13 -3.01 6.55
C PHE A 129 1.54 -3.27 5.16
N CYS A 130 2.35 -3.78 4.22
CA CYS A 130 1.91 -3.98 2.83
C CYS A 130 0.68 -4.89 2.76
N ALA A 131 0.70 -6.00 3.50
CA ALA A 131 -0.42 -6.92 3.62
C ALA A 131 -1.67 -6.25 4.19
N VAL A 132 -1.56 -5.64 5.38
CA VAL A 132 -2.72 -5.05 6.05
C VAL A 132 -3.28 -3.88 5.24
N ALA A 133 -2.44 -2.98 4.75
CA ALA A 133 -2.88 -1.84 3.95
C ALA A 133 -3.54 -2.28 2.63
N ALA A 134 -2.99 -3.28 1.94
CA ALA A 134 -3.63 -3.85 0.74
C ALA A 134 -5.04 -4.38 1.04
N LEU A 135 -5.21 -5.13 2.13
CA LEU A 135 -6.52 -5.65 2.53
C LEU A 135 -7.51 -4.55 2.90
N CYS A 136 -7.02 -3.46 3.51
CA CYS A 136 -7.84 -2.30 3.82
C CYS A 136 -8.34 -1.62 2.55
N LEU A 137 -7.45 -1.38 1.58
CA LEU A 137 -7.82 -0.81 0.29
C LEU A 137 -8.82 -1.70 -0.46
N MET A 138 -8.66 -3.03 -0.39
CA MET A 138 -9.59 -3.99 -0.98
C MET A 138 -10.94 -4.08 -0.23
N GLY A 139 -11.05 -3.53 0.98
CA GLY A 139 -12.23 -3.74 1.85
C GLY A 139 -12.36 -5.18 2.34
N LYS A 140 -11.24 -5.90 2.52
CA LYS A 140 -11.17 -7.35 2.81
C LYS A 140 -10.50 -7.70 4.14
N LEU A 141 -10.09 -6.71 4.93
CA LEU A 141 -9.38 -6.94 6.19
C LEU A 141 -10.17 -7.81 7.17
N GLU A 142 -11.42 -7.43 7.45
CA GLU A 142 -12.29 -8.14 8.41
C GLU A 142 -12.82 -9.48 7.87
N GLU A 143 -12.86 -9.63 6.55
CA GLU A 143 -13.19 -10.92 5.91
C GLU A 143 -12.02 -11.90 6.06
N MET A 144 -10.79 -11.39 5.96
CA MET A 144 -9.60 -12.22 5.98
C MET A 144 -9.16 -12.63 7.39
N PHE A 145 -9.19 -11.69 8.34
CA PHE A 145 -8.71 -11.90 9.70
C PHE A 145 -9.84 -11.78 10.71
N SER A 146 -9.98 -12.79 11.55
CA SER A 146 -10.80 -12.70 12.75
C SER A 146 -10.24 -11.63 13.70
N GLU A 147 -11.09 -11.13 14.60
CA GLU A 147 -10.68 -10.20 15.65
C GLU A 147 -9.50 -10.75 16.49
N SER A 148 -9.46 -12.07 16.72
CA SER A 148 -8.35 -12.70 17.45
C SER A 148 -7.03 -12.63 16.68
N GLU A 149 -7.08 -12.82 15.36
CA GLU A 149 -5.91 -12.73 14.48
C GLU A 149 -5.41 -11.29 14.35
N LEU A 150 -6.33 -10.33 14.17
CA LEU A 150 -5.99 -8.90 14.19
C LEU A 150 -5.32 -8.53 15.52
N ASN A 151 -5.87 -8.96 16.65
CA ASN A 151 -5.27 -8.74 17.96
C ASN A 151 -3.86 -9.35 18.10
N ARG A 152 -3.58 -10.49 17.44
CA ARG A 152 -2.23 -11.10 17.42
C ARG A 152 -1.27 -10.28 16.56
N ILE A 153 -1.71 -9.83 15.39
CA ILE A 153 -0.93 -8.94 14.51
C ILE A 153 -0.62 -7.63 15.25
N CYS A 154 -1.60 -7.03 15.94
CA CYS A 154 -1.40 -5.84 16.76
C CYS A 154 -0.38 -6.07 17.87
N ARG A 155 -0.49 -7.17 18.62
CA ARG A 155 0.52 -7.52 19.64
C ARG A 155 1.91 -7.69 19.04
N TRP A 156 2.02 -8.29 17.84
CA TRP A 156 3.28 -8.39 17.14
C TRP A 156 3.83 -6.98 16.89
N CYS A 157 3.04 -6.06 16.33
CA CYS A 157 3.47 -4.69 16.04
C CYS A 157 3.86 -3.90 17.29
N MET A 158 3.14 -4.09 18.41
CA MET A 158 3.27 -3.32 19.65
C MET A 158 4.31 -3.84 20.64
N ARG A 159 5.14 -4.83 20.26
CA ARG A 159 6.21 -5.36 21.13
C ARG A 159 7.37 -4.40 21.42
N GLN A 160 7.28 -3.15 20.98
CA GLN A 160 8.36 -2.18 20.88
C GLN A 160 8.38 -1.26 22.11
N GLN A 161 9.56 -0.81 22.58
CA GLN A 161 9.66 -0.02 23.83
C GLN A 161 10.12 1.44 23.65
N ASN A 162 11.16 1.72 22.85
CA ASN A 162 11.79 3.06 22.78
C ASN A 162 11.87 3.62 21.34
N GLY A 163 11.06 3.08 20.44
CA GLY A 163 11.13 3.30 19.00
C GLY A 163 10.77 2.02 18.26
N PHE A 164 10.52 2.12 16.95
CA PHE A 164 10.10 0.99 16.15
C PHE A 164 11.28 0.33 15.42
N HIS A 165 11.31 -0.99 15.40
CA HIS A 165 12.20 -1.78 14.55
C HIS A 165 11.39 -2.77 13.68
N GLY A 166 11.90 -3.08 12.48
CA GLY A 166 11.19 -3.89 11.50
C GLY A 166 10.98 -5.35 11.91
N ARG A 167 11.86 -5.93 12.73
CA ARG A 167 11.79 -7.34 13.15
C ARG A 167 12.46 -7.54 14.51
N PRO A 168 12.12 -8.59 15.28
CA PRO A 168 12.66 -8.79 16.62
C PRO A 168 14.21 -8.76 16.65
N ASN A 169 14.78 -8.24 17.74
CA ASN A 169 16.23 -8.19 17.95
C ASN A 169 17.02 -7.42 16.87
N LYS A 170 16.40 -6.43 16.23
CA LYS A 170 17.07 -5.51 15.31
C LYS A 170 17.06 -4.08 15.86
N PRO A 171 18.05 -3.25 15.48
CA PRO A 171 18.08 -1.86 15.90
C PRO A 171 16.83 -1.12 15.41
N ILE A 172 16.46 -0.08 16.16
CA ILE A 172 15.40 0.85 15.77
C ILE A 172 15.78 1.59 14.49
N ASP A 173 14.77 1.92 13.70
CA ASP A 173 14.91 2.74 12.50
C ASP A 173 13.66 3.61 12.35
N THR A 174 13.86 4.91 12.16
CA THR A 174 12.82 5.93 12.05
C THR A 174 11.77 5.58 11.00
N CYS A 175 12.11 4.85 9.93
CA CYS A 175 11.12 4.46 8.94
C CYS A 175 10.07 3.48 9.50
N TYR A 176 10.34 2.71 10.55
CA TYR A 176 9.33 1.83 11.15
C TYR A 176 8.33 2.55 12.03
N SER A 177 8.61 3.81 12.42
CA SER A 177 7.57 4.69 12.93
C SER A 177 6.46 4.86 11.90
N PHE A 178 6.79 4.74 10.60
CA PHE A 178 5.79 4.64 9.54
C PHE A 178 5.14 3.25 9.53
N TRP A 179 5.94 2.25 9.17
CA TRP A 179 5.43 0.94 8.77
C TRP A 179 4.79 0.14 9.92
N VAL A 180 5.38 0.18 11.11
CA VAL A 180 4.91 -0.63 12.26
C VAL A 180 3.95 0.15 13.12
N GLY A 181 4.18 1.47 13.26
CA GLY A 181 3.31 2.32 14.05
C GLY A 181 1.85 2.06 13.73
N LEU A 182 1.51 1.96 12.42
CA LEU A 182 0.15 1.91 11.86
C LEU A 182 -0.87 1.01 12.61
N LEU A 183 -0.40 -0.05 13.25
CA LEU A 183 -1.20 -1.17 13.72
C LEU A 183 -1.56 -1.09 15.22
N ASP A 184 -1.26 0.03 15.90
CA ASP A 184 -1.54 0.28 17.32
C ASP A 184 -3.03 0.60 17.62
N VAL A 185 -3.83 1.03 16.64
CA VAL A 185 -5.14 1.69 16.89
C VAL A 185 -6.33 0.71 17.08
N PHE A 186 -6.10 -0.60 17.04
CA PHE A 186 -7.18 -1.59 17.10
C PHE A 186 -7.83 -1.80 18.49
N HIS A 187 -7.41 -1.07 19.54
CA HIS A 187 -7.92 -1.29 20.91
C HIS A 187 -9.05 -0.33 21.36
N HIS A 188 -9.56 0.56 20.49
CA HIS A 188 -10.76 1.35 20.81
C HIS A 188 -12.02 0.79 20.14
N PRO A 189 -13.07 0.44 20.91
CA PRO A 189 -14.31 -0.05 20.34
C PRO A 189 -15.01 1.07 19.56
N GLY A 190 -15.19 0.89 18.25
CA GLY A 190 -16.11 1.68 17.44
C GLY A 190 -15.57 2.39 16.19
N LYS A 191 -14.27 2.31 15.86
CA LYS A 191 -13.73 2.82 14.58
C LYS A 191 -12.51 2.00 14.14
N VAL A 192 -12.66 1.23 13.07
CA VAL A 192 -11.52 0.60 12.39
C VAL A 192 -10.81 1.70 11.60
N THR A 193 -9.89 2.40 12.26
CA THR A 193 -9.06 3.43 11.62
C THR A 193 -7.60 3.05 11.82
N LEU A 194 -7.00 2.50 10.77
CA LEU A 194 -5.55 2.28 10.68
C LEU A 194 -4.88 3.63 10.82
N ALA A 195 -4.11 3.85 11.88
CA ALA A 195 -3.52 5.15 12.12
C ALA A 195 -2.19 4.94 12.81
N LEU A 196 -1.08 5.23 12.13
CA LEU A 196 0.17 5.67 12.79
C LEU A 196 1.29 6.00 11.80
N ILE A 197 0.95 6.60 10.66
CA ILE A 197 1.80 7.70 10.13
C ILE A 197 1.10 9.01 10.22
N CYS A 198 0.48 9.12 11.37
CA CYS A 198 0.32 10.37 12.03
C CYS A 198 1.06 10.24 13.39
N GLY A 199 2.14 9.45 13.51
CA GLY A 199 2.92 9.38 14.76
C GLY A 199 3.34 10.76 15.32
N LEU A 200 3.40 11.80 14.48
CA LEU A 200 3.41 13.21 14.90
C LEU A 200 2.08 13.95 14.60
N SER A 201 1.42 13.69 13.46
CA SER A 201 0.16 14.38 13.09
C SER A 201 -1.08 14.01 13.95
N LEU A 202 -1.14 12.83 14.57
CA LEU A 202 -2.18 12.33 15.50
C LEU A 202 -1.93 12.82 16.93
N ILE A 203 -0.67 13.14 17.27
CA ILE A 203 -0.35 13.86 18.51
C ILE A 203 -0.77 15.34 18.39
N GLY A 204 -1.25 15.76 17.20
CA GLY A 204 -1.63 17.14 16.95
C GLY A 204 -0.43 18.07 16.86
N GLU A 205 0.73 17.53 16.43
CA GLU A 205 1.94 18.34 16.27
C GLU A 205 1.63 19.51 15.33
N ALA A 206 1.77 20.72 15.87
CA ALA A 206 1.43 21.92 15.14
C ALA A 206 2.19 21.94 13.81
N ASN A 207 1.45 22.11 12.71
CA ASN A 207 1.94 22.23 11.32
C ASN A 207 2.09 20.93 10.50
N LEU A 208 1.64 19.76 10.95
CA LEU A 208 1.63 18.55 10.12
C LEU A 208 0.23 18.19 9.59
N GLN A 209 0.13 18.00 8.26
CA GLN A 209 -1.09 17.52 7.61
C GLN A 209 -1.34 16.04 7.96
N GLN A 210 -2.62 15.70 8.16
CA GLN A 210 -3.07 14.33 8.37
C GLN A 210 -2.84 13.49 7.10
N VAL A 211 -2.64 12.19 7.28
CA VAL A 211 -2.29 11.24 6.22
C VAL A 211 -3.30 10.10 6.20
N HIS A 212 -3.88 9.83 5.02
CA HIS A 212 -4.63 8.61 4.75
C HIS A 212 -3.66 7.44 4.70
N THR A 213 -3.80 6.55 5.67
CA THR A 213 -2.73 5.63 6.04
C THR A 213 -2.55 4.45 5.12
N ALA A 214 -3.66 3.84 4.67
CA ALA A 214 -3.62 2.69 3.78
C ALA A 214 -3.14 3.08 2.37
N LEU A 215 -3.33 4.34 1.97
CA LEU A 215 -2.90 4.84 0.66
C LEU A 215 -1.57 5.62 0.71
N ASN A 216 -1.12 5.99 1.93
CA ASN A 216 0.09 6.76 2.18
C ASN A 216 0.12 8.12 1.43
N VAL A 217 -0.99 8.86 1.52
CA VAL A 217 -1.14 10.22 0.96
C VAL A 217 -1.70 11.16 2.01
N SER A 218 -1.62 12.48 1.81
CA SER A 218 -2.31 13.41 2.72
C SER A 218 -3.83 13.22 2.66
N GLU A 219 -4.54 13.49 3.76
CA GLU A 219 -6.01 13.45 3.78
C GLU A 219 -6.61 14.37 2.71
N ARG A 220 -6.00 15.54 2.48
CA ARG A 220 -6.41 16.44 1.39
C ARG A 220 -6.33 15.78 0.01
N ALA A 221 -5.25 15.04 -0.27
CA ALA A 221 -5.10 14.34 -1.54
C ALA A 221 -6.12 13.18 -1.65
N PHE A 222 -6.38 12.51 -0.54
CA PHE A 222 -7.40 11.46 -0.45
C PHE A 222 -8.81 12.00 -0.70
N GLU A 223 -9.20 13.10 -0.04
CA GLU A 223 -10.50 13.77 -0.25
C GLU A 223 -10.68 14.19 -1.73
N TYR A 224 -9.62 14.71 -2.34
CA TYR A 224 -9.64 15.05 -3.76
C TYR A 224 -9.82 13.80 -4.65
N LEU A 225 -9.13 12.70 -4.34
CA LEU A 225 -9.31 11.43 -5.03
C LEU A 225 -10.76 10.92 -4.91
N GLN A 226 -11.37 11.03 -3.74
CA GLN A 226 -12.78 10.66 -3.54
C GLN A 226 -13.72 11.53 -4.38
N HIS A 227 -13.45 12.82 -4.49
CA HIS A 227 -14.20 13.70 -5.39
C HIS A 227 -14.04 13.31 -6.87
N LEU A 228 -12.83 12.94 -7.30
CA LEU A 228 -12.59 12.42 -8.65
C LEU A 228 -13.41 11.16 -8.90
N HIS A 229 -13.31 10.17 -8.02
CA HIS A 229 -14.10 8.93 -8.10
C HIS A 229 -15.61 9.18 -8.18
N GLN A 230 -16.12 10.19 -7.48
CA GLN A 230 -17.53 10.54 -7.58
C GLN A 230 -17.89 11.12 -8.95
N THR A 231 -17.10 12.10 -9.40
CA THR A 231 -17.26 12.71 -10.74
C THR A 231 -17.26 11.66 -11.85
N TRP A 232 -16.40 10.68 -11.66
CA TRP A 232 -16.17 9.53 -12.51
C TRP A 232 -17.38 8.59 -12.60
N ARG A 233 -17.99 8.25 -11.47
CA ARG A 233 -19.19 7.38 -11.42
C ARG A 233 -20.47 8.08 -11.90
N ASP A 234 -20.50 9.40 -11.83
CA ASP A 234 -21.65 10.21 -12.25
C ASP A 234 -21.65 10.55 -13.76
N ALA A 235 -20.55 10.25 -14.47
CA ALA A 235 -20.38 10.44 -15.92
C ALA A 235 -20.89 9.24 -16.73
#